data_AF-A0A8J6KSC4-F1
#
_entry.id   AF-A0A8J6KSC4-F1
#
_cell.length_a   1.000
_cell.length_b   1.000
_cell.length_c   1.000
_cell.angle_alpha   90.00
_cell.angle_beta   90.00
_cell.angle_gamma   90.00
#
_symmetry.space_group_name_H-M   'P 1'
#
loop_
_entity.id
_entity.type
_entity.pdbx_description
1 polymer ?
#
loop_
_entity_poly.entity_id
_entity_poly.type
_entity_poly.pdbx_seq_one_letter_code
_entity_poly.pdbx_strand_id
1 'polypeptide(L)'
;MRMDGASCHKCTAIDGRVLGVLEVSRSIGDGQYKRCGVTSVPDIRRCQLTPNDRFILLACDGLFKVFTPEEAVNFILSCLEDEKIQTREGKPAVDARYEAACNRLANKAVQRGSADNVTVMVVRIGH
;
A
#
# COMPACT_ATOMS: atom_id res chain seq x y z
N MET A 1 1.90 7.23 -5.62
CA MET A 1 2.48 7.03 -6.97
C MET A 1 3.57 8.08 -7.11
N ARG A 2 4.82 7.69 -6.87
CA ARG A 2 5.96 8.62 -6.92
C ARG A 2 6.14 9.14 -8.35
N MET A 3 6.73 10.32 -8.47
CA MET A 3 7.13 10.92 -9.74
C MET A 3 8.34 10.18 -10.34
N ASP A 4 8.20 8.89 -10.62
CA ASP A 4 9.26 8.08 -11.21
C ASP A 4 9.22 8.26 -12.73
N GLY A 5 9.88 9.31 -13.24
CA GLY A 5 10.29 9.46 -14.65
C GLY A 5 9.19 9.44 -15.73
N ALA A 6 7.91 9.36 -15.37
CA ALA A 6 6.82 9.34 -16.33
C ALA A 6 6.71 10.72 -16.99
N SER A 7 7.03 10.74 -18.27
CA SER A 7 7.00 11.87 -19.20
C SER A 7 5.65 12.61 -19.20
N CYS A 8 5.43 13.48 -18.22
CA CYS A 8 4.39 14.49 -18.26
C CYS A 8 4.96 15.69 -19.03
N HIS A 9 4.64 15.79 -20.33
CA HIS A 9 5.11 16.88 -21.21
C HIS A 9 4.69 18.31 -20.77
N LYS A 10 3.96 18.45 -19.64
CA LYS A 10 3.51 19.75 -19.08
C LYS A 10 3.82 19.93 -17.59
N CYS A 11 4.45 18.97 -16.92
CA CYS A 11 4.72 19.06 -15.49
C CYS A 11 6.16 19.52 -15.27
N THR A 12 6.33 20.70 -14.66
CA THR A 12 7.63 21.06 -14.09
C THR A 12 7.73 20.39 -12.72
N ALA A 13 8.59 19.38 -12.61
CA ALA A 13 8.90 18.73 -11.34
C ALA A 13 10.15 19.38 -10.74
N ILE A 14 10.01 19.89 -9.51
CA ILE A 14 11.11 20.47 -8.72
C ILE A 14 11.24 19.59 -7.48
N ASP A 15 12.40 18.97 -7.27
CA ASP A 15 12.68 18.05 -6.16
C ASP A 15 11.62 16.93 -5.98
N GLY A 16 11.17 16.36 -7.11
CA GLY A 16 10.16 15.30 -7.10
C GLY A 16 8.72 15.78 -6.85
N ARG A 17 8.48 17.10 -6.81
CA ARG A 17 7.16 17.71 -6.60
C ARG A 17 6.67 18.47 -7.83
N VAL A 18 5.39 18.35 -8.15
CA VAL A 18 4.73 19.20 -9.17
C VAL A 18 4.68 20.64 -8.67
N LEU A 19 5.33 21.54 -9.42
CA LEU A 19 5.51 22.95 -9.06
C LEU A 19 6.14 23.17 -7.66
N GLY A 20 6.92 22.20 -7.15
CA GLY A 20 7.49 22.28 -5.80
C GLY A 20 6.48 22.04 -4.67
N VAL A 21 5.21 21.73 -4.97
CA VAL A 21 4.15 21.59 -3.95
C VAL A 21 3.74 20.12 -3.76
N LEU A 22 3.26 19.46 -4.81
CA LEU A 22 2.65 18.13 -4.71
C LEU A 22 3.63 17.00 -5.02
N GLU A 23 3.79 16.01 -4.14
CA GLU A 23 4.65 14.82 -4.34
C GLU A 23 4.04 13.74 -5.27
N VAL A 24 2.87 14.02 -5.84
CA VAL A 24 2.12 13.06 -6.69
C VAL A 24 1.82 13.64 -8.06
N SER A 25 1.95 12.81 -9.11
CA SER A 25 1.47 13.14 -10.47
C SER A 25 -0.02 12.91 -10.65
N ARG A 26 -0.64 12.13 -9.76
CA ARG A 26 -2.04 11.73 -9.88
C ARG A 26 -2.76 11.86 -8.57
N SER A 27 -3.95 12.45 -8.62
CA SER A 27 -4.80 12.69 -7.47
C SER A 27 -6.23 12.91 -7.91
N ILE A 28 -7.20 12.54 -7.08
CA ILE A 28 -8.60 12.97 -7.23
C ILE A 28 -8.73 14.29 -6.45
N GLY A 29 -9.34 15.31 -7.05
CA GLY A 29 -9.27 16.68 -6.52
C GLY A 29 -8.08 17.45 -7.09
N ASP A 30 -7.46 18.34 -6.31
CA ASP A 30 -6.32 19.16 -6.74
C ASP A 30 -6.56 19.92 -8.04
N GLY A 31 -7.77 20.50 -8.18
CA GLY A 31 -8.26 21.14 -9.41
C GLY A 31 -7.29 22.17 -10.00
N GLN A 32 -6.67 22.98 -9.14
CA GLN A 32 -5.70 24.00 -9.54
C GLN A 32 -4.45 23.44 -10.21
N TYR A 33 -4.09 22.18 -9.93
CA TYR A 33 -2.91 21.53 -10.50
C TYR A 33 -3.21 20.68 -11.74
N LYS A 34 -4.48 20.52 -12.12
CA LYS A 34 -4.87 19.73 -13.31
C LYS A 34 -4.33 20.31 -14.61
N ARG A 35 -4.25 21.65 -14.71
CA ARG A 35 -3.63 22.35 -15.85
C ARG A 35 -2.10 22.24 -15.85
N CYS A 36 -1.52 21.91 -14.71
CA CYS A 36 -0.08 21.75 -14.48
C CYS A 36 0.37 20.28 -14.62
N GLY A 37 -0.51 19.43 -15.16
CA GLY A 37 -0.22 18.04 -15.52
C GLY A 37 -0.48 17.01 -14.42
N VAL A 38 -1.06 17.39 -13.28
CA VAL A 38 -1.65 16.41 -12.34
C VAL A 38 -2.90 15.81 -13.00
N THR A 39 -3.01 14.48 -13.06
CA THR A 39 -4.18 13.80 -13.65
C THR A 39 -5.02 13.07 -12.60
N SER A 40 -6.32 12.91 -12.84
CA SER A 40 -7.20 12.04 -12.05
C SER A 40 -7.46 10.70 -12.72
N VAL A 41 -6.78 10.41 -13.84
CA VAL A 41 -6.93 9.16 -14.58
C VAL A 41 -6.08 8.07 -13.92
N PRO A 42 -6.68 6.96 -13.45
CA PRO A 42 -5.96 5.86 -12.82
C PRO A 42 -5.16 5.04 -13.84
N ASP A 43 -4.16 4.29 -13.37
CA ASP A 43 -3.62 3.15 -14.12
C ASP A 43 -4.49 1.92 -13.85
N ILE A 44 -4.88 1.20 -14.90
CA ILE A 44 -5.78 0.05 -14.82
C ILE A 44 -5.04 -1.17 -15.33
N ARG A 45 -4.84 -2.15 -14.45
CA ARG A 45 -4.29 -3.46 -14.79
C ARG A 45 -5.30 -4.55 -14.47
N ARG A 46 -5.34 -5.57 -15.32
CA ARG A 46 -6.12 -6.80 -15.10
C ARG A 46 -5.13 -7.96 -14.98
N CYS A 47 -5.25 -8.71 -13.90
CA CYS A 47 -4.41 -9.87 -13.63
C CYS A 47 -5.32 -11.08 -13.45
N GLN A 48 -4.96 -12.20 -14.07
CA GLN A 48 -5.65 -13.47 -13.86
C GLN A 48 -5.15 -14.09 -12.55
N LEU A 49 -6.07 -14.42 -11.65
CA LEU A 49 -5.71 -15.14 -10.42
C LEU A 49 -5.34 -16.59 -10.75
N THR A 50 -4.33 -17.07 -10.03
CA THR A 50 -3.81 -18.43 -10.08
C THR A 50 -4.01 -19.09 -8.70
N PRO A 51 -3.99 -20.44 -8.62
CA PRO A 51 -4.05 -21.14 -7.34
C PRO A 51 -2.92 -20.77 -6.36
N ASN A 52 -1.84 -20.16 -6.84
CA ASN A 52 -0.71 -19.72 -6.02
C ASN A 52 -0.95 -18.35 -5.37
N ASP A 53 -1.97 -17.60 -5.79
CA ASP A 53 -2.28 -16.29 -5.23
C ASP A 53 -3.05 -16.46 -3.91
N ARG A 54 -2.41 -16.06 -2.81
CA ARG A 54 -2.95 -16.23 -1.44
C ARG A 54 -3.73 -14.99 -0.96
N PHE A 55 -3.20 -13.80 -1.25
CA PHE A 55 -3.78 -12.54 -0.81
C PHE A 55 -3.29 -11.36 -1.66
N ILE A 56 -3.97 -10.23 -1.54
CA ILE A 56 -3.56 -8.93 -2.10
C ILE A 56 -3.27 -7.99 -0.92
N LEU A 57 -2.10 -7.34 -0.95
CA LEU A 57 -1.73 -6.28 0.00
C LEU A 57 -1.96 -4.91 -0.63
N LEU A 58 -2.78 -4.10 0.02
CA LEU A 58 -2.97 -2.68 -0.28
C LEU A 58 -2.47 -1.85 0.91
N ALA A 59 -1.64 -0.85 0.65
CA ALA A 59 -1.14 0.03 1.69
C ALA A 59 -0.79 1.42 1.14
N CYS A 60 -0.76 2.41 2.03
CA CYS A 60 -0.27 3.74 1.70
C CYS A 60 1.27 3.78 1.66
N ASP A 61 1.83 4.88 1.16
CA ASP A 61 3.27 5.13 1.13
C ASP A 61 3.90 5.20 2.53
N GLY A 62 3.15 5.54 3.57
CA GLY A 62 3.60 5.43 4.96
C GLY A 62 4.15 4.06 5.33
N LEU A 63 3.61 2.97 4.77
CA LEU A 63 4.20 1.63 4.90
C LEU A 63 5.47 1.49 4.06
N PHE A 64 5.36 1.79 2.75
CA PHE A 64 6.43 1.55 1.77
C PHE A 64 7.61 2.54 1.87
N LYS A 65 7.55 3.51 2.78
CA LYS A 65 8.70 4.34 3.19
C LYS A 65 9.71 3.54 4.04
N VAL A 66 9.26 2.49 4.74
CA VAL A 66 10.09 1.70 5.68
C VAL A 66 10.04 0.18 5.45
N PHE A 67 9.30 -0.25 4.43
CA PHE A 67 9.21 -1.64 3.98
C PHE A 67 9.37 -1.72 2.46
N THR A 68 10.10 -2.73 1.99
CA THR A 68 9.99 -3.15 0.59
C THR A 68 8.72 -3.99 0.39
N PRO A 69 8.18 -4.09 -0.84
CA PRO A 69 7.06 -4.98 -1.13
C PRO A 69 7.30 -6.43 -0.68
N GLU A 70 8.50 -6.96 -0.94
CA GLU A 70 8.89 -8.33 -0.60
C GLU A 70 8.95 -8.53 0.91
N GLU A 71 9.51 -7.58 1.66
CA GLU A 71 9.54 -7.64 3.12
C GLU A 71 8.13 -7.63 3.72
N ALA A 72 7.24 -6.79 3.19
CA ALA A 72 5.86 -6.71 3.67
C ALA A 72 5.10 -8.02 3.43
N VAL A 73 5.27 -8.63 2.24
CA VAL A 73 4.66 -9.93 1.90
C VAL A 73 5.20 -11.04 2.81
N ASN A 74 6.52 -11.13 2.98
CA ASN A 74 7.14 -12.15 3.84
C ASN A 74 6.71 -11.99 5.31
N PHE A 75 6.58 -10.75 5.79
CA PHE A 75 6.08 -10.47 7.13
C PHE A 75 4.65 -10.99 7.32
N ILE A 76 3.75 -10.73 6.36
CA ILE A 76 2.38 -11.24 6.41
C ILE A 76 2.39 -12.77 6.40
N LEU A 77 3.15 -13.41 5.50
CA LEU A 77 3.25 -14.86 5.42
C LEU A 77 3.69 -15.49 6.76
N SER A 78 4.72 -14.93 7.40
CA SER A 78 5.17 -15.39 8.73
C SER A 78 4.10 -15.22 9.81
N CYS A 79 3.27 -14.17 9.74
CA CYS A 79 2.18 -13.96 10.68
C CYS A 79 1.04 -14.97 10.47
N LEU A 80 0.81 -15.41 9.23
CA LEU A 80 -0.24 -16.39 8.91
C LEU A 80 0.13 -17.82 9.34
N GLU A 81 1.42 -18.10 9.42
CA GLU A 81 1.99 -19.38 9.89
C GLU A 81 2.12 -19.45 11.42
N ASP A 82 2.00 -18.32 12.12
CA ASP A 82 2.07 -18.25 13.58
C ASP A 82 0.80 -18.84 14.23
N GLU A 83 0.87 -20.11 14.61
CA GLU A 83 -0.22 -20.83 15.28
C GLU A 83 -0.55 -20.30 16.68
N LYS A 84 0.32 -19.46 17.27
CA LYS A 84 0.12 -18.88 18.60
C LYS A 84 -0.87 -17.71 18.59
N ILE A 85 -1.27 -17.21 17.42
CA ILE A 85 -2.28 -16.15 17.30
C ILE A 85 -3.65 -16.73 17.68
N GLN A 86 -4.03 -16.50 18.94
CA GLN A 86 -5.28 -17.00 19.49
C GLN A 86 -6.49 -16.32 18.84
N THR A 87 -7.46 -17.14 18.46
CA THR A 87 -8.81 -16.71 18.06
C THR A 87 -9.49 -15.99 19.21
N ARG A 88 -9.97 -14.76 18.95
CA ARG A 88 -11.03 -14.17 19.77
C ARG A 88 -12.30 -15.00 19.56
N GLU A 89 -13.05 -15.24 20.65
CA GLU A 89 -14.31 -16.00 20.59
C GLU A 89 -15.24 -15.39 19.53
N GLY A 90 -15.74 -16.23 18.62
CA GLY A 90 -16.72 -15.84 17.60
C GLY A 90 -16.19 -15.46 16.21
N LYS A 91 -14.87 -15.50 15.96
CA LYS A 91 -14.30 -15.28 14.60
C LYS A 91 -13.57 -16.52 14.06
N PRO A 92 -13.64 -16.81 12.74
CA PRO A 92 -12.80 -17.82 12.11
C PRO A 92 -11.31 -17.56 12.38
N ALA A 93 -10.55 -18.61 12.70
CA ALA A 93 -9.12 -18.50 13.00
C ALA A 93 -8.31 -17.84 11.89
N VAL A 94 -8.70 -18.07 10.65
CA VAL A 94 -8.07 -17.45 9.48
C VAL A 94 -8.22 -15.93 9.51
N ASP A 95 -9.43 -15.43 9.75
CA ASP A 95 -9.70 -13.98 9.76
C ASP A 95 -8.96 -13.28 10.90
N ALA A 96 -8.88 -13.93 12.07
CA ALA A 96 -8.10 -13.43 13.20
C ALA A 96 -6.60 -13.31 12.88
N ARG A 97 -6.03 -14.26 12.10
CA ARG A 97 -4.62 -14.21 11.67
C ARG A 97 -4.37 -13.07 10.68
N TYR A 98 -5.27 -12.84 9.72
CA TYR A 98 -5.15 -11.71 8.79
C TYR A 98 -5.29 -10.36 9.49
N GLU A 99 -6.25 -10.24 10.42
CA GLU A 99 -6.41 -9.03 11.25
C GLU A 99 -5.14 -8.75 12.07
N ALA A 100 -4.58 -9.78 12.70
CA ALA A 100 -3.33 -9.68 13.45
C ALA A 100 -2.15 -9.30 12.53
N ALA A 101 -2.06 -9.88 11.33
CA ALA A 101 -1.00 -9.57 10.37
C ALA A 101 -1.04 -8.09 9.93
N CYS A 102 -2.23 -7.56 9.60
CA CYS A 102 -2.41 -6.15 9.27
C CYS A 102 -1.96 -5.23 10.41
N ASN A 103 -2.44 -5.50 11.63
CA ASN A 103 -2.10 -4.70 12.81
C ASN A 103 -0.60 -4.76 13.14
N ARG A 104 -0.01 -5.96 13.10
CA ARG A 104 1.43 -6.15 13.35
C ARG A 104 2.27 -5.44 12.30
N LEU A 105 1.90 -5.52 11.02
CA LEU A 105 2.64 -4.88 9.93
C LEU A 105 2.59 -3.35 10.05
N ALA A 106 1.40 -2.77 10.28
CA ALA A 106 1.24 -1.33 10.48
C ALA A 106 2.05 -0.84 11.70
N ASN A 107 1.94 -1.53 12.84
CA ASN A 107 2.70 -1.20 14.04
C ASN A 107 4.21 -1.33 13.81
N LYS A 108 4.65 -2.33 13.05
CA LYS A 108 6.06 -2.51 12.73
C LYS A 108 6.58 -1.36 11.87
N ALA A 109 5.77 -0.80 10.98
CA ALA A 109 6.15 0.37 10.19
C ALA A 109 6.35 1.61 11.07
N VAL A 110 5.45 1.84 12.03
CA VAL A 110 5.61 2.92 13.02
C VAL A 110 6.88 2.71 13.86
N GLN A 111 7.14 1.48 14.31
CA GLN A 111 8.38 1.13 15.05
C GLN A 111 9.65 1.32 14.24
N ARG A 112 9.60 1.13 12.91
CA ARG A 112 10.71 1.41 12.00
C ARG A 112 10.89 2.92 11.71
N GLY A 113 10.11 3.78 12.35
CA GLY A 113 10.24 5.23 12.25
C GLY A 113 9.40 5.85 11.13
N SER A 114 8.35 5.18 10.65
CA SER A 114 7.41 5.85 9.74
C SER A 114 6.75 7.03 10.45
N ALA A 115 6.96 8.23 9.92
CA ALA A 115 6.42 9.49 10.45
C ALA A 115 5.15 9.94 9.72
N ASP A 116 4.49 9.02 9.00
CA ASP A 116 3.31 9.28 8.18
C ASP A 116 2.11 8.47 8.67
N ASN A 117 0.92 8.74 8.14
CA ASN A 117 -0.22 7.85 8.31
C ASN A 117 0.08 6.50 7.67
N VAL A 118 -0.12 5.42 8.44
CA VAL A 118 0.08 4.05 7.99
C VAL A 118 -1.28 3.35 7.91
N THR A 119 -1.65 2.89 6.73
CA THR A 119 -2.87 2.11 6.47
C THR A 119 -2.50 0.86 5.70
N VAL A 120 -3.02 -0.27 6.15
CA VAL A 120 -2.76 -1.61 5.59
C VAL A 120 -4.09 -2.34 5.44
N MET A 121 -4.32 -2.93 4.29
CA MET A 121 -5.46 -3.80 3.99
C MET A 121 -4.95 -5.06 3.31
N VAL A 122 -5.35 -6.21 3.83
CA VAL A 122 -5.06 -7.51 3.23
C VAL A 122 -6.37 -8.15 2.78
N VAL A 123 -6.45 -8.50 1.51
CA VAL A 123 -7.61 -9.18 0.91
C VAL A 123 -7.23 -10.63 0.68
N ARG A 124 -7.84 -11.55 1.44
CA ARG A 124 -7.63 -12.99 1.26
C ARG A 124 -8.28 -13.46 -0.04
N ILE A 125 -7.53 -14.23 -0.83
CA ILE A 125 -8.06 -14.91 -2.01
C ILE A 125 -8.47 -16.32 -1.56
N GLY A 126 -9.75 -16.64 -1.72
CA GLY A 126 -10.27 -18.00 -1.54
C GLY A 126 -10.31 -18.71 -2.89
N HIS A 127 -9.82 -19.95 -2.92
CA HIS A 127 -9.96 -20.88 -4.04
C HIS A 127 -11.04 -21.90 -3.73
#